data_AF-A0A382Q5Z7-F1
#
_entry.id   AF-A0A382Q5Z7-F1
#
_cell.length_a   1.000
_cell.length_b   1.000
_cell.length_c   1.000
_cell.angle_alpha   90.00
_cell.angle_beta   90.00
_cell.angle_gamma   90.00
#
_symmetry.space_group_name_H-M   'P 1'
#
loop_
_entity.id
_entity.type
_entity.pdbx_description
1 polymer ?
#
loop_
_entity_poly.entity_id
_entity_poly.type
_entity_poly.pdbx_seq_one_letter_code
_entity_poly.pdbx_strand_id
1 'polypeptide(L)' 'MVRELLRKMNDKQLKPHVDTLLNASSILFQQKNDKDKIYSLHEPHVECISKGKAHKLYVFGTKVSIART' A
#
# COMPACT_ATOMS: atom_id res chain seq x y z
N MET A 1 0.58 7.23 10.16
CA MET A 1 -0.11 7.50 8.88
C MET A 1 -1.46 6.80 8.79
N VAL A 2 -1.53 5.46 8.74
CA VAL A 2 -2.82 4.72 8.69
C VAL A 2 -3.76 5.08 9.85
N ARG A 3 -3.23 5.12 11.08
CA ARG A 3 -3.97 5.53 12.29
C ARG A 3 -4.57 6.95 12.20
N GLU A 4 -3.86 7.86 11.55
CA GLU A 4 -4.32 9.25 11.37
C GLU A 4 -5.42 9.35 10.30
N LEU A 5 -5.32 8.57 9.22
CA LEU A 5 -6.38 8.46 8.20
C LEU A 5 -7.68 7.95 8.81
N LEU A 6 -7.61 6.86 9.58
CA LEU A 6 -8.77 6.29 10.29
C LEU A 6 -9.41 7.28 11.26
N ARG A 7 -8.61 8.13 11.93
CA ARG A 7 -9.12 9.14 12.85
C ARG A 7 -9.79 10.32 12.14
N LYS A 8 -9.29 10.70 10.97
CA LYS A 8 -9.74 11.92 10.28
C LYS A 8 -10.88 11.66 9.30
N MET A 9 -10.91 10.51 8.63
CA MET A 9 -11.89 10.17 7.57
C MET A 9 -13.25 9.78 8.15
N ASN A 10 -14.31 10.20 7.46
CA ASN A 10 -15.69 9.76 7.77
C ASN A 10 -16.01 8.43 7.07
N ASP A 11 -17.10 7.75 7.47
CA ASP A 11 -17.45 6.42 6.95
C ASP A 11 -17.64 6.39 5.43
N LYS A 12 -18.14 7.49 4.84
CA LYS A 12 -18.32 7.61 3.40
C LYS A 12 -16.99 7.66 2.65
N GLN A 13 -15.99 8.35 3.22
CA GLN A 13 -14.63 8.42 2.68
C GLN A 13 -13.86 7.12 2.93
N LEU A 14 -14.19 6.39 3.99
CA LEU A 14 -13.48 5.17 4.37
C LEU A 14 -13.88 3.97 3.50
N LYS A 15 -15.18 3.83 3.20
CA LYS A 15 -15.76 2.69 2.46
C LYS A 15 -14.97 2.27 1.21
N PRO A 16 -14.56 3.18 0.31
CA PRO A 16 -13.83 2.81 -0.91
C PRO A 16 -12.42 2.25 -0.66
N HIS A 17 -11.84 2.50 0.52
CA HIS A 17 -10.46 2.19 0.83
C HIS A 17 -10.31 1.15 1.95
N VAL A 18 -11.39 0.50 2.37
CA VAL A 18 -11.40 -0.44 3.51
C VAL A 18 -10.39 -1.56 3.31
N ASP A 19 -10.39 -2.20 2.14
CA ASP A 19 -9.48 -3.32 1.86
C ASP A 19 -8.01 -2.89 1.88
N THR A 20 -7.71 -1.73 1.26
CA THR A 20 -6.36 -1.15 1.26
C THR A 20 -5.90 -0.80 2.66
N LEU A 21 -6.77 -0.21 3.49
CA LEU A 21 -6.45 0.16 4.87
C LEU A 21 -6.31 -1.05 5.78
N LEU A 22 -7.10 -2.10 5.56
CA LEU A 22 -6.99 -3.36 6.28
C LEU A 22 -5.66 -4.03 5.97
N ASN A 23 -5.31 -4.16 4.70
CA ASN A 23 -4.04 -4.74 4.27
C ASN A 23 -2.84 -3.92 4.76
N ALA A 24 -2.91 -2.58 4.71
CA ALA A 24 -1.88 -1.70 5.26
C ALA A 24 -1.72 -1.87 6.78
N SER A 25 -2.83 -2.12 7.50
CA SER A 25 -2.79 -2.43 8.93
C SER A 25 -2.14 -3.79 9.20
N SER A 26 -2.50 -4.82 8.43
CA SER A 26 -1.86 -6.14 8.53
C SER A 26 -0.35 -6.07 8.28
N ILE A 27 0.09 -5.31 7.28
CA ILE A 27 1.52 -5.09 7.01
C ILE A 27 2.21 -4.36 8.17
N LEU A 28 1.53 -3.44 8.84
CA LEU A 28 2.11 -2.67 9.96
C LEU A 28 2.33 -3.54 11.20
N PHE A 29 1.45 -4.51 11.43
CA PHE A 29 1.47 -5.32 12.65
C PHE A 29 2.07 -6.72 12.48
N GLN A 30 2.25 -7.21 11.24
CA GLN A 30 2.89 -8.50 10.99
C GLN A 30 4.31 -8.57 11.58
N GLN A 31 4.64 -9.69 12.22
CA GLN A 31 5.92 -9.97 12.86
C GLN A 31 6.80 -10.88 12.00
N LYS A 32 8.07 -11.05 12.40
CA LYS A 32 9.06 -11.85 11.65
C LYS A 32 8.65 -13.32 11.45
N ASN A 33 7.87 -13.90 12.34
CA ASN A 33 7.52 -15.32 12.29
C ASN A 33 6.04 -15.58 11.98
N ASP A 34 5.29 -14.54 11.59
CA ASP A 34 3.87 -14.70 11.24
C ASP A 34 3.71 -15.48 9.94
N LYS A 35 2.60 -16.21 9.85
CA LYS A 35 2.14 -16.88 8.62
C LYS A 35 1.34 -15.89 7.76
N ASP A 36 1.17 -16.21 6.48
CA ASP A 36 0.33 -15.44 5.53
C ASP A 36 0.69 -13.96 5.39
N LYS A 37 1.99 -13.67 5.27
CA LYS A 37 2.49 -12.31 5.17
C LYS A 37 2.15 -11.66 3.85
N ILE A 38 1.84 -10.37 3.93
CA ILE A 38 1.64 -9.53 2.77
C ILE A 38 2.98 -8.89 2.42
N TYR A 39 3.56 -9.30 1.29
CA TYR A 39 4.84 -8.80 0.78
C TYR A 39 4.69 -7.64 -0.22
N SER A 40 3.57 -7.59 -0.93
CA SER A 40 3.26 -6.54 -1.90
C SER A 40 1.76 -6.31 -2.00
N LEU A 41 1.37 -5.05 -2.18
CA LEU A 41 0.01 -4.68 -2.54
C LEU A 41 -0.03 -4.41 -4.04
N HIS A 42 -1.09 -4.87 -4.69
CA HIS A 42 -1.33 -4.53 -6.09
C HIS A 42 -1.92 -3.14 -6.17
N GLU A 43 -1.29 -2.25 -6.94
CA GLU A 43 -1.84 -0.95 -7.29
C GLU A 43 -2.27 -0.99 -8.76
N PRO A 44 -3.50 -0.58 -9.12
CA PRO A 44 -3.94 -0.59 -10.52
C PRO A 44 -3.07 0.31 -11.42
N HIS A 45 -2.57 1.41 -10.88
CA HIS A 45 -1.73 2.38 -11.58
C HIS A 45 -0.25 2.07 -11.31
N VAL A 46 0.30 1.02 -11.91
CA VAL A 46 1.75 0.74 -11.87
C VAL A 46 2.48 1.50 -12.97
N GLU A 47 3.56 2.18 -12.59
CA GLU A 47 4.51 2.74 -13.54
C GLU A 47 5.74 1.83 -13.69
N CYS A 48 6.32 1.84 -14.90
CA CYS A 48 7.59 1.19 -15.18
C CYS A 48 8.74 2.12 -14.80
N ILE A 49 9.48 1.78 -13.74
CA ILE A 49 10.58 2.60 -13.23
C ILE A 49 11.91 1.95 -13.63
N SER A 50 12.77 2.71 -14.31
CA SER A 50 14.12 2.26 -14.64
C SER A 50 14.96 2.11 -13.37
N LYS A 51 15.52 0.92 -13.12
CA LYS A 51 16.25 0.58 -11.89
C LYS A 51 17.75 0.88 -11.93
N GLY A 52 18.28 1.37 -13.05
CA GLY A 52 19.70 1.68 -13.24
C GLY A 52 20.65 0.48 -13.13
N LYS A 53 20.14 -0.77 -13.17
CA LYS A 53 20.93 -2.00 -13.05
C LYS A 53 20.92 -2.80 -14.34
N ALA A 54 22.10 -3.17 -14.83
CA ALA A 54 22.29 -3.88 -16.11
C ALA A 54 21.48 -5.19 -16.22
N HIS A 55 21.34 -5.94 -15.12
CA HIS A 55 20.70 -7.26 -15.13
C HIS A 55 19.19 -7.24 -14.81
N LYS A 56 18.64 -6.07 -14.43
CA LYS A 56 17.20 -5.85 -14.24
C LYS A 56 16.90 -4.36 -14.41
N LEU A 57 16.74 -3.97 -15.67
CA LEU A 57 16.70 -2.57 -16.11
C LEU A 57 15.46 -1.82 -15.62
N TYR A 58 14.37 -2.54 -15.34
CA TYR A 58 13.08 -1.97 -14.94
C TYR A 58 12.46 -2.72 -13.78
N VAL A 59 11.70 -1.99 -12.96
CA VAL A 59 10.78 -2.54 -11.95
C VAL A 59 9.42 -1.90 -12.11
N PHE A 60 8.38 -2.70 -11.95
CA PHE A 60 7.02 -2.19 -11.83
C PHE A 60 6.79 -1.83 -10.37
N GLY A 61 6.51 -0.56 -10.11
CA GLY A 61 6.25 -0.08 -8.76
C GLY A 61 5.65 1.32 -8.81
N THR A 62 4.74 1.60 -7.89
CA THR A 62 4.12 2.91 -7.74
C THR A 62 4.12 3.31 -6.28
N LYS A 63 4.29 4.62 -6.02
CA LYS A 63 4.01 5.19 -4.70
C LYS A 63 2.51 5.42 -4.60
N VAL A 64 1.84 4.73 -3.67
CA VAL A 64 0.40 4.90 -3.42
C VAL A 64 0.20 6.04 -2.43
N SER A 65 -0.73 6.96 -2.72
CA SER A 65 -1.14 8.03 -1.82
C SER A 65 -2.66 8.16 -1.76
N ILE A 66 -3.22 8.29 -0.55
CA ILE A 66 -4.64 8.63 -0.36
C ILE A 66 -4.74 10.15 -0.22
N ALA A 67 -5.30 10.79 -1.24
CA ALA A 67 -5.59 12.23 -1.22
C ALA A 67 -7.03 12.45 -0.73
N ARG A 68 -7.21 13.45 0.13
CA ARG A 68 -8.52 13.86 0.64
C ARG A 68 -8.68 15.37 0.47
N THR A 69 -9.86 15.78 0.01
CA THR A 69 -10.34 17.16 -0.02
C THR A 69 -10.99 17.57 1.31
#